data_AF-A0A8J7K8T1-F1
#
_entry.id   AF-A0A8J7K8T1-F1
#
_cell.length_a   1.000
_cell.length_b   1.000
_cell.length_c   1.000
_cell.angle_alpha   90.00
_cell.angle_beta   90.00
_cell.angle_gamma   90.00
#
_symmetry.space_group_name_H-M   'P 1'
#
loop_
_entity.id
_entity.type
_entity.pdbx_description
1 polymer ?
#
loop_
_entity_poly.entity_id
_entity_poly.type
_entity_poly.pdbx_seq_one_letter_code
_entity_poly.pdbx_strand_id
1 'polypeptide(L)'
;MQEQDVVVSTAVHAELAKGNKIAAIKRLRTEQGLGLQEAKEQIERYLVRHPGLMPPTQPISNQGLLMLLAILIVAVLIYSSL
;
A
#
# COMPACT_ATOMS: atom_id res chain seq x y z
N MET A 1 -20.94 25.64 3.97
CA MET A 1 -20.24 24.90 5.04
C MET A 1 -20.20 23.43 4.64
N GLN A 2 -19.29 23.03 3.76
CA GLN A 2 -19.09 21.61 3.44
C GLN A 2 -18.06 21.05 4.41
N GLU A 3 -18.51 20.06 5.17
CA GLU A 3 -17.79 19.28 6.17
C GLU A 3 -16.45 18.73 5.65
N GLN A 4 -15.45 18.81 6.54
CA GLN A 4 -14.10 18.27 6.39
C GLN A 4 -14.10 16.72 6.45
N ASP A 5 -14.78 16.04 5.53
CA ASP A 5 -14.61 14.60 5.33
C ASP A 5 -13.34 14.40 4.51
N VAL A 6 -12.22 14.11 5.20
CA VAL A 6 -10.92 13.60 4.70
C VAL A 6 -10.69 13.87 3.20
N VAL A 7 -9.82 14.82 2.84
CA VAL A 7 -9.47 15.14 1.43
C VAL A 7 -8.72 13.96 0.78
N VAL A 8 -9.44 12.90 0.46
CA VAL A 8 -9.00 11.78 -0.35
C VAL A 8 -9.19 12.23 -1.79
N SER A 9 -8.10 12.57 -2.47
CA SER A 9 -8.12 12.95 -3.88
C SER A 9 -8.90 11.93 -4.72
N THR A 10 -9.60 12.37 -5.77
CA THR A 10 -10.38 11.50 -6.67
C THR A 10 -9.54 10.32 -7.16
N ALA A 11 -8.24 10.54 -7.33
CA ALA A 11 -7.28 9.51 -7.70
C ALA A 11 -7.03 8.45 -6.60
N VAL A 12 -7.02 8.83 -5.33
CA VAL A 12 -6.91 7.89 -4.20
C VAL A 12 -8.20 7.09 -4.07
N HIS A 13 -9.36 7.74 -4.20
CA HIS A 13 -10.66 7.05 -4.22
C HIS A 13 -10.76 6.02 -5.36
N ALA A 14 -10.30 6.37 -6.57
CA ALA A 14 -10.27 5.44 -7.70
C ALA A 14 -9.37 4.23 -7.45
N GLU A 15 -8.25 4.40 -6.75
CA GLU A 15 -7.38 3.27 -6.37
C GLU A 15 -7.99 2.43 -5.24
N LEU A 16 -8.71 3.02 -4.30
CA LEU A 16 -9.50 2.27 -3.31
C LEU A 16 -10.56 1.43 -3.99
N ALA A 17 -11.36 2.02 -4.89
CA ALA A 17 -12.42 1.33 -5.61
C ALA A 17 -11.91 0.15 -6.47
N LYS A 18 -10.66 0.21 -6.92
CA LYS A 18 -9.98 -0.90 -7.62
C LYS A 18 -9.41 -1.98 -6.69
N GLY A 19 -9.47 -1.79 -5.36
CA GLY A 19 -8.85 -2.67 -4.36
C GLY A 19 -7.35 -2.44 -4.15
N ASN A 20 -6.78 -1.41 -4.78
CA ASN A 20 -5.34 -1.10 -4.72
C ASN A 20 -5.00 -0.27 -3.48
N LYS A 21 -5.28 -0.82 -2.29
CA LYS A 21 -5.08 -0.14 -0.99
C LYS A 21 -3.67 0.44 -0.83
N ILE A 22 -2.64 -0.24 -1.31
CA ILE A 22 -1.25 0.23 -1.20
C ILE A 22 -0.95 1.38 -2.17
N ALA A 23 -1.47 1.36 -3.39
CA ALA A 23 -1.32 2.48 -4.32
C ALA A 23 -1.98 3.74 -3.77
N ALA A 24 -3.16 3.56 -3.16
CA ALA A 24 -3.85 4.62 -2.46
C ALA A 24 -3.07 5.16 -1.25
N ILE A 25 -2.52 4.28 -0.39
CA ILE A 25 -1.68 4.68 0.75
C ILE A 25 -0.43 5.42 0.27
N LYS A 26 0.23 4.93 -0.77
CA LYS A 26 1.42 5.57 -1.35
C LYS A 26 1.09 6.96 -1.90
N ARG A 27 -0.04 7.11 -2.58
CA ARG A 27 -0.48 8.39 -3.14
C ARG A 27 -0.90 9.37 -2.05
N LEU A 28 -1.69 8.93 -1.07
CA LEU A 28 -2.07 9.77 0.07
C LEU A 28 -0.84 10.25 0.85
N ARG A 29 0.16 9.37 1.03
CA ARG A 29 1.46 9.71 1.63
C ARG A 29 2.20 10.79 0.85
N THR A 30 2.25 10.68 -0.49
CA THR A 30 2.94 11.64 -1.34
C THR A 30 2.19 12.98 -1.43
N GLU A 31 0.86 12.96 -1.44
CA GLU A 31 0.02 14.16 -1.54
C GLU A 31 -0.05 14.94 -0.22
N GLN A 32 -0.10 14.24 0.92
CA GLN A 32 -0.24 14.87 2.25
C GLN A 32 1.07 14.92 3.05
N GLY A 33 2.15 14.32 2.55
CA GLY A 33 3.46 14.29 3.23
C GLY A 33 3.48 13.46 4.52
N LEU A 34 2.51 12.56 4.70
CA LEU A 34 2.29 11.83 5.95
C LEU A 34 3.25 10.66 6.16
N GLY A 35 3.35 10.21 7.42
CA GLY A 35 3.99 8.94 7.74
C GLY A 35 3.24 7.75 7.11
N LEU A 36 3.94 6.63 6.88
CA LEU A 36 3.31 5.42 6.34
C LEU A 36 2.16 4.91 7.25
N GLN A 37 2.36 5.03 8.56
CA GLN A 37 1.35 4.67 9.56
C GLN A 37 0.11 5.55 9.46
N GLU A 38 0.29 6.88 9.38
CA GLU A 38 -0.81 7.85 9.31
C GLU A 38 -1.61 7.71 8.01
N ALA A 39 -0.92 7.51 6.88
CA ALA A 39 -1.57 7.30 5.59
C ALA A 39 -2.39 6.00 5.57
N LYS A 40 -1.88 4.93 6.20
CA LYS A 40 -2.62 3.67 6.36
C LYS A 40 -3.85 3.87 7.24
N GLU A 41 -3.70 4.53 8.37
CA GLU A 41 -4.78 4.74 9.33
C GLU A 41 -5.92 5.59 8.74
N GLN A 42 -5.60 6.64 7.99
CA GLN A 42 -6.63 7.44 7.30
C GLN A 42 -7.41 6.63 6.28
N ILE A 43 -6.73 5.81 5.47
CA ILE A 43 -7.39 4.96 4.49
C ILE A 43 -8.22 3.87 5.18
N GLU A 44 -7.76 3.33 6.29
CA GLU A 44 -8.54 2.36 7.07
C GLU A 44 -9.80 2.99 7.66
N ARG A 45 -9.71 4.18 8.27
CA ARG A 45 -10.90 4.92 8.75
C ARG A 45 -11.88 5.22 7.61
N TYR A 46 -11.35 5.58 6.43
CA TYR A 46 -12.15 5.86 5.25
C TYR A 46 -12.87 4.60 4.72
N LEU A 47 -12.19 3.46 4.70
CA LEU A 47 -12.74 2.17 4.27
C LEU A 47 -13.78 1.62 5.25
N VAL A 48 -13.57 1.81 6.55
CA VAL A 48 -14.56 1.45 7.59
C VAL A 48 -15.85 2.25 7.39
N ARG A 49 -15.76 3.51 6.95
CA ARG A 49 -16.91 4.35 6.63
C ARG A 49 -17.56 4.00 5.28
N HIS A 50 -16.80 3.42 4.36
CA HIS A 50 -17.24 3.07 3.00
C HIS A 50 -17.03 1.59 2.68
N PRO A 51 -17.83 0.67 3.28
CA PRO A 51 -17.66 -0.77 3.14
C PRO A 51 -17.91 -1.32 1.71
N GLY A 52 -18.32 -0.47 0.75
CA GLY A 52 -18.55 -0.85 -0.65
C GLY A 52 -17.35 -0.66 -1.60
N LEU A 53 -16.21 -0.14 -1.11
CA LEU A 53 -15.04 0.18 -1.94
C LEU A 53 -14.00 -0.94 -2.01
N MET A 54 -14.24 -2.11 -1.40
CA MET A 54 -13.28 -3.22 -1.40
C MET A 54 -13.70 -4.36 -2.35
N PRO A 55 -13.12 -4.48 -3.56
CA PRO A 55 -12.99 -5.79 -4.20
C PRO A 55 -11.95 -6.65 -3.45
N PRO A 56 -12.01 -7.99 -3.54
CA PRO A 56 -11.13 -8.90 -2.79
C PRO A 56 -9.66 -8.55 -3.04
N THR A 57 -8.99 -8.16 -1.95
CA THR A 57 -7.58 -7.72 -1.92
C THR A 57 -6.69 -8.74 -2.63
N GLN A 58 -6.10 -8.36 -3.76
CA GLN A 58 -4.92 -9.06 -4.26
C GLN A 58 -3.74 -8.63 -3.39
N PRO A 59 -3.14 -9.53 -2.59
CA PRO A 59 -1.99 -9.19 -1.78
C PRO A 59 -0.87 -8.77 -2.73
N ILE A 60 -0.43 -7.51 -2.61
CA ILE A 60 0.80 -7.06 -3.27
C ILE A 60 1.91 -7.88 -2.64
N SER A 61 2.36 -8.86 -3.41
CA SER A 61 3.35 -9.82 -2.98
C SER A 61 4.69 -9.10 -2.96
N ASN A 62 5.29 -9.00 -1.78
CA ASN A 62 6.72 -8.65 -1.62
C ASN A 62 7.65 -9.77 -2.16
N GLN A 63 7.12 -10.65 -3.03
CA GLN A 63 7.77 -11.82 -3.59
C GLN A 63 9.01 -11.45 -4.40
N GLY A 64 8.98 -10.31 -5.11
CA GLY A 64 10.12 -9.84 -5.88
C GLY A 64 11.33 -9.47 -5.01
N LEU A 65 11.08 -8.81 -3.87
CA LEU A 65 12.13 -8.47 -2.91
C LEU A 65 12.70 -9.71 -2.21
N LEU A 66 11.81 -10.65 -1.85
CA LEU A 66 12.22 -11.92 -1.24
C LEU A 66 13.01 -12.81 -2.21
N MET A 67 12.67 -12.84 -3.50
CA MET A 67 13.46 -13.55 -4.51
C MET A 67 14.87 -12.98 -4.67
N LEU A 68 15.02 -11.65 -4.70
CA LEU A 68 16.35 -11.03 -4.79
C LEU A 68 17.21 -11.35 -3.57
N LEU A 69 16.62 -11.34 -2.37
CA LEU A 69 17.32 -11.68 -1.13
C LEU A 69 17.69 -13.17 -1.09
N ALA A 70 16.79 -14.06 -1.53
CA ALA A 70 17.06 -15.49 -1.62
C ALA A 70 18.18 -15.83 -2.61
N ILE A 71 18.18 -15.21 -3.80
CA ILE A 71 19.24 -15.41 -4.81
C ILE A 71 20.59 -14.95 -4.25
N LEU A 72 20.63 -13.79 -3.57
CA LEU A 72 21.84 -13.28 -2.94
C LEU A 72 22.38 -14.25 -1.87
N ILE A 73 21.51 -14.77 -0.99
CA ILE A 73 21.90 -15.74 0.05
C ILE A 73 22.50 -17.00 -0.60
N VAL A 74 21.83 -17.55 -1.61
CA VAL A 74 22.29 -18.76 -2.31
C VAL A 74 23.65 -18.52 -2.96
N ALA A 75 23.85 -17.37 -3.61
CA ALA A 75 25.14 -17.01 -4.22
C ALA A 75 26.27 -16.92 -3.18
N VAL A 76 26.00 -16.32 -2.02
CA VAL A 76 26.98 -16.20 -0.92
C VAL A 76 27.34 -17.57 -0.34
N LEU A 77 26.36 -18.45 -0.15
CA LEU A 77 26.60 -19.81 0.37
C LEU A 77 27.45 -20.65 -0.59
N ILE A 78 27.19 -20.56 -1.89
CA ILE A 78 27.98 -21.27 -2.92
C ILE A 78 29.43 -20.76 -2.90
N TYR A 79 29.63 -19.44 -2.87
CA TYR A 79 30.97 -18.84 -2.86
C TYR A 79 31.74 -19.14 -1.58
N SER A 80 31.06 -19.26 -0.44
CA SER A 80 31.70 -19.62 0.83
C SER A 80 32.07 -21.11 0.92
N SER A 81 31.51 -21.96 0.06
CA SER A 81 31.77 -23.40 0.03
C SER A 81 32.81 -23.81 -1.03
N LEU A 82 33.30 -22.85 -1.81
CA LEU A 82 34.31 -23.02 -2.87
C LEU A 82 35.66 -22.48 -2.40
#